data_AF-A0A969EK76-F1
#
_entry.id   AF-A0A969EK76-F1
#
_cell.length_a   1.000
_cell.length_b   1.000
_cell.length_c   1.000
_cell.angle_alpha   90.00
_cell.angle_beta   90.00
_cell.angle_gamma   90.00
#
_symmetry.space_group_name_H-M   'P 1'
#
loop_
_entity.id
_entity.type
_entity.pdbx_description
1 polymer ?
#
loop_
_entity_poly.entity_id
_entity_poly.type
_entity_poly.pdbx_seq_one_letter_code
_entity_poly.pdbx_strand_id
1 'polypeptide(L)' 'MDKNVLKNVVTGVLVVDKPVGLTSHDVVQIIRRGTGIRRAGHTGTLDPRRPGYL' A
#
# COMPACT_ATOMS: atom_id res chain seq x y z
N MET A 1 -19.18 -12.56 18.17
CA MET A 1 -17.96 -12.56 17.34
C MET A 1 -17.49 -11.13 17.17
N ASP A 2 -16.27 -10.84 17.63
CA ASP A 2 -15.75 -9.47 17.65
C ASP A 2 -15.49 -8.96 16.23
N LYS A 3 -16.21 -7.92 15.82
CA LYS A 3 -16.07 -7.28 14.50
C LYS A 3 -14.65 -6.74 14.26
N ASN A 4 -13.85 -6.57 15.31
CA ASN A 4 -12.44 -6.17 15.23
C ASN A 4 -11.51 -7.29 14.75
N VAL A 5 -11.87 -8.55 14.96
CA VAL A 5 -11.08 -9.70 14.47
C VAL A 5 -11.20 -9.78 12.95
N LEU A 6 -12.42 -9.70 12.41
CA LEU A 6 -12.69 -9.75 10.95
C LEU A 6 -11.97 -8.63 10.15
N LYS A 7 -11.75 -7.46 10.75
CA LYS A 7 -11.03 -6.34 10.10
C LYS A 7 -9.54 -6.60 9.86
N ASN A 8 -8.92 -7.58 10.54
CA ASN A 8 -7.50 -7.92 10.36
C ASN A 8 -7.29 -9.24 9.59
N VAL A 9 -8.32 -9.80 8.96
CA VAL A 9 -8.24 -11.10 8.24
C VAL A 9 -7.74 -10.93 6.80
N VAL A 10 -7.65 -9.70 6.29
CA VAL A 10 -7.18 -9.44 4.93
C VAL A 10 -5.65 -9.41 4.90
N THR A 11 -5.05 -10.47 4.36
CA THR A 11 -3.63 -10.56 4.04
C THR A 11 -3.49 -10.75 2.53
N GLY A 12 -2.66 -9.95 1.88
CA GLY A 12 -2.45 -10.01 0.44
C GLY A 12 -1.27 -9.17 -0.01
N VAL A 13 -0.87 -9.37 -1.26
CA VAL A 13 0.16 -8.58 -1.95
C VAL A 13 -0.53 -7.84 -3.09
N LEU A 14 -0.29 -6.54 -3.19
CA LEU A 14 -0.77 -5.70 -4.27
C LEU A 14 0.45 -5.16 -5.01
N VAL A 15 0.66 -5.60 -6.24
CA VAL A 15 1.71 -5.07 -7.10
C VAL A 15 1.19 -3.79 -7.74
N VAL A 16 1.89 -2.68 -7.51
CA VAL A 16 1.50 -1.37 -8.01
C VAL A 16 2.56 -0.86 -8.94
N ASP A 17 2.16 -0.51 -10.16
CA ASP A 17 2.99 0.28 -11.06
C ASP A 17 3.04 1.72 -10.55
N LYS A 18 4.16 2.11 -9.94
CA LYS A 18 4.31 3.43 -9.32
C LYS A 18 4.54 4.48 -10.39
N PRO A 19 3.68 5.52 -10.48
CA PRO A 19 3.93 6.63 -11.37
C PRO A 19 5.15 7.45 -10.90
N VAL A 20 5.83 8.07 -11.85
CA VAL A 20 6.93 9.00 -11.56
C VAL A 20 6.38 10.20 -10.78
N GLY A 21 7.15 10.67 -9.80
CA GLY A 21 6.77 11.83 -8.97
C GLY A 21 6.12 11.46 -7.64
N LEU A 22 5.75 10.19 -7.42
CA LEU A 22 5.33 9.70 -6.11
C LEU A 22 6.44 8.88 -5.44
N THR A 23 6.57 9.02 -4.12
CA THR A 23 7.37 8.09 -3.30
C THR A 23 6.59 6.79 -3.08
N SER A 24 7.30 5.73 -2.69
CA SER A 24 6.64 4.46 -2.31
C SER A 24 5.68 4.64 -1.11
N HIS A 25 5.98 5.59 -0.22
CA HIS A 25 5.12 5.93 0.92
C HIS A 25 3.83 6.63 0.49
N ASP A 26 3.89 7.52 -0.52
CA ASP A 26 2.70 8.22 -1.02
C ASP A 26 1.71 7.23 -1.64
N VAL A 27 2.21 6.26 -2.41
CA VAL A 27 1.39 5.18 -2.98
C VAL A 27 0.68 4.39 -1.88
N VAL A 28 1.41 3.99 -0.84
CA VAL A 28 0.82 3.28 0.31
C VAL A 28 -0.24 4.14 1.02
N GLN A 29 -0.03 5.45 1.17
CA GLN A 29 -1.03 6.33 1.76
C GLN A 29 -2.30 6.42 0.90
N ILE A 30 -2.16 6.56 -0.43
CA ILE A 30 -3.29 6.61 -1.35
C ILE A 30 -4.11 5.32 -1.25
N ILE A 31 -3.46 4.15 -1.27
CA ILE A 31 -4.13 2.86 -1.16
C ILE A 31 -4.86 2.74 0.17
N ARG A 32 -4.22 3.10 1.29
CA ARG A 32 -4.86 3.06 2.62
C ARG A 32 -6.07 3.97 2.71
N ARG A 33 -6.00 5.18 2.15
CA ARG A 33 -7.13 6.12 2.12
C ARG A 33 -8.27 5.60 1.24
N GLY A 34 -7.98 5.05 0.07
CA GLY A 34 -9.00 4.55 -0.86
C GLY A 34 -9.66 3.24 -0.42
N THR A 35 -8.95 2.39 0.31
CA THR A 35 -9.43 1.04 0.70
C THR A 35 -9.87 0.94 2.16
N GLY A 36 -9.51 1.90 3.01
CA GLY A 36 -9.73 1.82 4.46
C GLY A 36 -8.82 0.81 5.17
N ILE A 37 -7.78 0.29 4.50
CA ILE A 37 -6.83 -0.66 5.10
C ILE A 37 -6.04 0.00 6.22
N ARG A 38 -6.12 -0.57 7.42
CA ARG A 38 -5.46 -0.05 8.63
C ARG A 38 -3.94 -0.17 8.58
N ARG A 39 -3.42 -1.30 8.09
CA ARG A 39 -1.98 -1.65 8.07
C ARG A 39 -1.59 -2.10 6.66
N ALA A 40 -0.66 -1.37 6.05
CA ALA A 40 -0.04 -1.71 4.77
C ALA A 40 1.42 -1.21 4.81
N GLY A 41 2.32 -1.92 4.14
CA GLY A 41 3.73 -1.59 3.98
C GLY A 41 4.20 -1.94 2.57
N HIS A 42 5.40 -1.52 2.20
CA HIS A 42 6.00 -1.84 0.89
C HIS A 42 7.24 -2.72 1.08
N THR A 43 7.54 -3.60 0.12
CA THR A 43 8.67 -4.56 0.19
C THR A 43 10.04 -3.92 -0.09
N GLY A 44 10.08 -2.66 -0.49
CA GLY A 44 11.31 -1.87 -0.66
C GLY A 44 11.01 -0.44 -1.06
N THR A 45 11.97 0.48 -0.90
CA THR A 45 11.81 1.88 -1.30
C THR A 45 12.27 2.06 -2.74
N LEU A 46 11.34 2.32 -3.67
CA LEU A 46 11.70 2.81 -5.01
C LEU A 46 11.93 4.33 -4.98
N ASP A 47 12.98 4.76 -5.69
CA ASP A 47 13.31 6.17 -5.92
C ASP A 47 12.09 6.90 -6.54
N PRO A 48 11.69 8.06 -6.02
CA PRO A 48 10.57 8.84 -6.55
C PRO A 48 10.71 9.20 -8.04
N ARG A 49 11.93 9.31 -8.55
CA ARG A 49 12.27 9.65 -9.94
C ARG A 49 12.33 8.44 -10.87
N ARG A 50 12.17 7.21 -10.34
CA ARG A 50 12.09 6.01 -11.16
C ARG A 50 10.64 5.52 -11.29
N PRO A 51 10.17 5.22 -12.51
CA PRO A 51 9.01 4.35 -12.70
C PRO A 51 9.36 2.92 -12.27
N GLY A 52 8.37 2.15 -11.82
CA GLY A 52 8.60 0.74 -11.49
C GLY A 52 7.57 0.16 -10.53
N TYR A 53 7.60 -1.17 -10.40
CA TYR A 53 6.67 -1.94 -9.58
C TYR A 53 7.10 -1.99 -8.12
N LEU A 54 6.15 -1.78 -7.20
CA LEU A 54 6.29 -1.99 -5.74
C LEU A 54 5.19 -2.86 -5.17
#